data_AF-A0A9E4EIN3-F1
#
_entry.id   AF-A0A9E4EIN3-F1
#
_cell.length_a   1.000
_cell.length_b   1.000
_cell.length_c   1.000
_cell.angle_alpha   90.00
_cell.angle_beta   90.00
_cell.angle_gamma   90.00
#
_symmetry.space_group_name_H-M   'P 1'
#
loop_
_entity.id
_entity.type
_entity.pdbx_description
1 polymer ?
#
loop_
_entity_poly.entity_id
_entity_poly.type
_entity_poly.pdbx_seq_one_letter_code
_entity_poly.pdbx_strand_id
1 'polypeptide(L)'
;MCVGGAWTLGSWLSGDERQIHDKLQERLPHLTVKGVLPTPAQGVYAVETENEEVNKILHATANGSYVIAGDLYEITKEGAVNLTETRREEQRREMLKKVDKKDTPTSITARGKKFHGFAPATELVKVLGMQ
;
A
#
# COMPACT_ATOMS: atom_id res chain seq x y z
N MET A 1 43.93 -2.29 19.43
CA MET A 1 43.38 -3.52 20.03
C MET A 1 42.01 -3.16 20.62
N CYS A 2 40.98 -3.97 20.32
CA CYS A 2 39.60 -3.97 20.86
C CYS A 2 38.71 -2.75 20.50
N VAL A 3 37.97 -2.73 19.39
CA VAL A 3 36.71 -3.45 19.01
C VAL A 3 35.45 -2.85 19.66
N GLY A 4 34.50 -2.42 18.81
CA GLY A 4 33.08 -2.72 18.99
C GLY A 4 32.12 -1.54 19.15
N GLY A 5 31.03 -1.55 18.38
CA GLY A 5 29.82 -0.77 18.65
C GLY A 5 29.32 0.03 17.46
N ALA A 6 28.99 -0.63 16.34
CA ALA A 6 27.59 -0.86 15.97
C ALA A 6 26.81 0.44 15.69
N TRP A 7 26.86 0.87 14.42
CA TRP A 7 25.89 1.78 13.84
C TRP A 7 24.54 1.06 13.83
N THR A 8 23.77 1.21 14.90
CA THR A 8 22.36 0.79 14.88
C THR A 8 21.63 1.83 14.04
N LEU A 9 21.39 1.49 12.77
CA LEU A 9 20.39 2.17 11.96
C LEU A 9 19.09 2.09 12.74
N GLY A 10 18.72 3.23 13.34
CA GLY A 10 17.51 3.40 14.10
C GLY A 10 16.33 2.85 13.31
N SER A 11 15.61 1.95 13.96
CA SER A 11 14.32 1.50 13.51
C SER A 11 13.36 2.67 13.40
N TRP A 12 12.95 3.00 12.19
CA TRP A 12 11.86 3.93 11.95
C TRP A 12 10.49 3.23 11.93
N LEU A 13 10.36 2.09 12.62
CA LEU A 13 9.09 1.44 12.91
C LEU A 13 8.72 1.74 14.36
N SER A 14 7.49 2.19 14.58
CA SER A 14 6.89 2.35 15.91
C SER A 14 7.01 1.03 16.69
N GLY A 15 7.18 1.07 18.01
CA GLY A 15 7.28 -0.15 18.83
C GLY A 15 6.11 -1.12 18.58
N ASP A 16 4.91 -0.56 18.44
CA ASP A 16 3.67 -1.28 18.15
C ASP A 16 3.70 -1.99 16.79
N GLU A 17 4.20 -1.33 15.74
CA GLU A 17 4.27 -1.91 14.38
C GLU A 17 5.15 -3.16 14.34
N ARG A 18 6.30 -3.11 15.02
CA ARG A 18 7.19 -4.28 15.18
C ARG A 18 6.54 -5.39 15.98
N GLN A 19 5.91 -5.04 17.10
CA GLN A 19 5.26 -6.01 17.94
C GLN A 19 4.13 -6.74 17.19
N ILE A 20 3.33 -6.01 16.42
CA ILE A 20 2.28 -6.56 15.57
C ILE A 20 2.88 -7.50 14.51
N HIS A 21 3.91 -7.04 13.79
CA HIS A 21 4.58 -7.83 12.77
C HIS A 21 5.10 -9.16 13.34
N ASP A 22 5.91 -9.11 14.39
CA ASP A 22 6.59 -10.29 14.94
C ASP A 22 5.58 -11.30 15.49
N LYS A 23 4.55 -10.82 16.20
CA LYS A 23 3.52 -11.66 16.78
C LYS A 23 2.64 -12.31 15.72
N LEU A 24 2.29 -11.59 14.65
CA LEU A 24 1.53 -12.17 13.55
C LEU A 24 2.36 -13.21 12.79
N GLN A 25 3.64 -12.93 12.55
CA GLN A 25 4.52 -13.87 11.86
C GLN A 25 4.77 -15.16 12.68
N GLU A 26 4.89 -15.04 14.01
CA GLU A 26 5.07 -16.18 14.91
C GLU A 26 3.79 -17.04 14.99
N ARG A 27 2.61 -16.41 15.06
CA ARG A 27 1.33 -17.09 15.33
C ARG A 27 0.61 -17.54 14.06
N LEU A 28 0.87 -16.89 12.94
CA LEU A 28 0.26 -17.17 11.64
C LEU A 28 1.37 -17.41 10.61
N PRO A 29 2.09 -18.55 10.66
CA PRO A 29 3.22 -18.82 9.78
C PRO A 29 2.83 -18.91 8.29
N HIS A 30 1.55 -19.11 7.99
CA HIS A 30 1.00 -19.09 6.64
C HIS A 30 0.70 -17.68 6.11
N LEU A 31 0.87 -16.65 6.94
CA LEU A 31 0.61 -15.26 6.60
C LEU A 31 1.94 -14.51 6.46
N THR A 32 2.25 -14.02 5.27
CA THR A 32 3.43 -13.18 5.06
C THR A 32 3.04 -11.73 5.27
N VAL A 33 3.59 -11.09 6.30
CA VAL A 33 3.32 -9.67 6.57
C VAL A 33 4.26 -8.80 5.73
N LYS A 34 3.72 -8.01 4.79
CA LYS A 34 4.50 -7.04 3.99
C LYS A 34 4.82 -5.76 4.76
N GLY A 35 3.88 -5.33 5.61
CA GLY A 35 4.00 -4.08 6.34
C GLY A 35 2.86 -3.88 7.32
N VAL A 36 3.13 -3.08 8.34
CA VAL A 36 2.15 -2.63 9.33
C VAL A 36 2.14 -1.11 9.29
N LEU A 37 0.97 -0.53 9.09
CA LEU A 37 0.77 0.90 8.89
C LEU A 37 -0.25 1.42 9.91
N PRO A 38 -0.03 2.60 10.51
CA PRO A 38 -1.03 3.21 11.39
C PRO A 38 -2.28 3.60 10.60
N THR A 39 -3.44 3.52 11.25
CA THR A 39 -4.68 4.07 10.70
C THR A 39 -5.13 5.29 11.51
N PRO A 40 -6.02 6.15 10.96
CA PRO A 40 -6.65 7.22 11.74
C PRO A 40 -7.40 6.72 12.99
N ALA A 41 -7.85 5.47 13.00
CA ALA A 41 -8.44 4.84 14.16
C ALA A 41 -7.34 4.47 15.18
N GLN A 42 -7.29 5.21 16.29
CA GLN A 42 -6.28 5.02 17.33
C GLN A 42 -6.30 3.57 17.86
N GLY A 43 -5.12 2.97 17.93
CA GLY A 43 -4.95 1.59 18.40
C GLY A 43 -5.31 0.52 17.36
N VAL A 44 -5.66 0.91 16.13
CA VAL A 44 -5.89 0.00 15.00
C VAL A 44 -4.86 0.28 13.90
N TYR A 45 -4.25 -0.79 13.43
CA TYR A 45 -3.21 -0.77 12.41
C TYR A 45 -3.66 -1.59 11.20
N ALA A 46 -3.37 -1.08 10.00
CA ALA A 46 -3.54 -1.82 8.77
C ALA A 46 -2.32 -2.72 8.55
N VAL A 47 -2.56 -4.02 8.43
CA VAL A 47 -1.55 -5.04 8.17
C VAL A 47 -1.70 -5.49 6.73
N GLU A 48 -0.67 -5.23 5.94
CA GLU A 48 -0.61 -5.69 4.56
C GLU A 48 -0.06 -7.10 4.52
N THR A 49 -0.80 -7.98 3.86
CA THR A 49 -0.45 -9.40 3.80
C THR A 49 -0.24 -9.83 2.36
N GLU A 50 0.78 -10.65 2.15
CA GLU A 50 0.99 -11.41 0.92
C GLU A 50 0.55 -12.84 1.16
N ASN A 51 -0.40 -13.31 0.36
CA ASN A 51 -0.73 -14.72 0.29
C ASN A 51 -0.74 -15.14 -1.18
N GLU A 52 -0.47 -16.42 -1.44
CA GLU A 52 -0.30 -16.97 -2.78
C GLU A 52 -1.52 -16.73 -3.69
N GLU A 53 -2.72 -16.60 -3.09
CA GLU A 53 -3.98 -16.44 -3.84
C GLU A 53 -4.55 -15.01 -3.85
N VAL A 54 -4.46 -14.26 -2.75
CA VAL A 54 -5.06 -12.90 -2.64
C VAL A 54 -4.28 -12.03 -1.67
N ASN A 55 -3.80 -10.88 -2.14
CA ASN A 55 -3.30 -9.81 -1.26
C ASN A 55 -4.48 -9.16 -0.53
N LYS A 56 -4.46 -9.21 0.81
CA LYS A 56 -5.48 -8.58 1.65
C LYS A 56 -4.86 -7.62 2.66
N ILE A 57 -5.63 -6.59 2.98
CA ILE A 57 -5.36 -5.71 4.11
C ILE A 57 -6.20 -6.24 5.26
N LEU A 58 -5.55 -6.59 6.35
CA LEU A 58 -6.17 -6.94 7.62
C LEU A 58 -6.01 -5.79 8.59
N HIS A 59 -6.82 -5.74 9.63
CA HIS A 59 -6.64 -4.76 10.70
C HIS A 59 -6.23 -5.45 11.98
N ALA A 60 -5.27 -4.90 12.70
CA ALA A 60 -4.80 -5.45 13.97
C ALA A 60 -4.85 -4.39 15.06
N THR A 61 -5.08 -4.83 16.30
CA THR A 61 -4.94 -3.95 17.47
C THR A 61 -3.47 -3.61 17.72
N ALA A 62 -3.19 -2.50 18.41
CA ALA A 62 -1.83 -2.04 18.74
C ALA A 62 -0.93 -3.12 19.39
N ASN A 63 -1.54 -4.01 20.17
CA ASN A 63 -0.86 -5.12 20.84
C ASN A 63 -0.76 -6.42 20.01
N GLY A 64 -1.25 -6.41 18.77
CA GLY A 64 -1.30 -7.57 17.86
C GLY A 64 -2.11 -8.76 18.39
N SER A 65 -2.99 -8.56 19.38
CA SER A 65 -3.77 -9.65 20.00
C SER A 65 -5.02 -10.01 19.20
N TYR A 66 -5.55 -9.09 18.41
CA TYR A 66 -6.74 -9.29 17.61
C TYR A 66 -6.48 -8.91 16.17
N VAL A 67 -7.03 -9.70 15.25
CA VAL A 67 -7.00 -9.44 13.81
C VAL A 67 -8.43 -9.42 13.30
N ILE A 68 -8.75 -8.43 12.49
CA ILE A 68 -10.05 -8.21 11.89
C ILE A 68 -9.87 -8.34 10.38
N ALA A 69 -10.56 -9.33 9.80
CA ALA A 69 -10.62 -9.54 8.37
C ALA A 69 -11.87 -8.84 7.82
N GLY A 70 -11.71 -7.59 7.39
CA GLY A 70 -12.80 -6.77 6.86
C GLY A 70 -12.33 -5.38 6.49
N ASP A 71 -13.27 -4.55 6.06
CA ASP A 71 -12.99 -3.15 5.75
C ASP A 71 -13.16 -2.28 7.01
N LEU A 72 -12.23 -1.34 7.18
CA LEU A 72 -12.29 -0.31 8.20
C LEU A 72 -12.96 0.94 7.62
N TYR A 73 -14.04 1.38 8.26
CA TYR A 73 -14.77 2.60 7.91
C TYR A 73 -14.56 3.68 8.96
N GLU A 74 -14.21 4.88 8.50
CA GLU A 74 -14.24 6.09 9.33
C GLU A 74 -15.61 6.75 9.19
N ILE A 75 -16.25 7.06 10.32
CA ILE A 75 -17.52 7.78 10.35
C ILE A 75 -17.22 9.27 10.47
N THR A 76 -17.51 10.02 9.41
CA THR A 76 -17.33 11.47 9.33
C THR A 76 -18.68 12.19 9.38
N LYS A 77 -18.65 13.53 9.42
CA LYS A 77 -19.88 14.34 9.37
C LYS A 77 -20.64 14.22 8.04
N GLU A 78 -19.94 13.84 6.96
CA GLU A 78 -20.45 13.82 5.59
C GLU A 78 -20.82 12.40 5.13
N GLY A 79 -20.39 11.36 5.87
CA GLY A 79 -20.67 9.96 5.55
C GLY A 79 -19.60 9.01 6.09
N ALA A 80 -19.64 7.75 5.61
CA ALA A 80 -18.66 6.72 5.94
C ALA A 80 -17.58 6.63 4.86
N VAL A 81 -16.31 6.74 5.24
CA VAL A 81 -15.15 6.62 4.35
C VAL A 81 -14.50 5.25 4.54
N ASN A 82 -14.32 4.49 3.46
CA ASN A 82 -13.63 3.21 3.52
C ASN A 82 -12.11 3.42 3.49
N LEU A 83 -11.47 3.32 4.66
CA LEU A 83 -10.03 3.46 4.83
C LEU A 83 -9.26 2.31 4.17
N THR A 84 -9.89 1.13 4.08
CA THR A 84 -9.28 -0.05 3.45
C THR A 84 -9.19 0.11 1.94
N GLU A 85 -10.25 0.62 1.29
CA GLU A 85 -10.21 0.91 -0.14
C GLU A 85 -9.26 2.05 -0.46
N THR A 86 -9.24 3.10 0.38
CA THR A 86 -8.27 4.21 0.23
C THR A 86 -6.83 3.67 0.20
N ARG A 87 -6.50 2.71 1.09
CA ARG A 87 -5.17 2.07 1.09
C ARG A 87 -4.94 1.18 -0.13
N ARG A 88 -5.95 0.42 -0.60
CA ARG A 88 -5.84 -0.37 -1.85
C ARG A 88 -5.59 0.51 -3.06
N GLU A 89 -6.22 1.68 -3.13
CA GLU A 89 -5.98 2.65 -4.20
C GLU A 89 -4.55 3.18 -4.18
N GLU A 90 -4.00 3.47 -2.99
CA GLU A 90 -2.60 3.86 -2.84
C GLU A 90 -1.64 2.77 -3.28
N GLN A 91 -1.82 1.53 -2.82
CA GLN A 91 -1.03 0.38 -3.27
C GLN A 91 -1.09 0.24 -4.79
N ARG A 92 -2.28 0.39 -5.39
CA ARG A 92 -2.47 0.34 -6.84
C ARG A 92 -1.67 1.45 -7.54
N ARG A 93 -1.70 2.68 -7.02
CA ARG A 93 -0.91 3.80 -7.56
C ARG A 93 0.60 3.55 -7.43
N GLU A 94 1.05 2.99 -6.31
CA GLU A 94 2.45 2.64 -6.09
C GLU A 94 2.93 1.54 -7.04
N MET A 95 2.10 0.51 -7.26
CA MET A 95 2.39 -0.53 -8.25
C MET A 95 2.46 0.05 -9.66
N LEU A 96 1.52 0.91 -10.04
CA LEU A 96 1.51 1.55 -11.36
C LEU A 96 2.74 2.44 -11.61
N LYS A 97 3.29 3.10 -10.57
CA LYS A 97 4.54 3.86 -10.69
C LYS A 97 5.77 2.98 -10.98
N LYS A 98 5.73 1.71 -10.58
CA LYS A 98 6.83 0.74 -10.75
C LYS A 98 6.77 0.02 -12.10
N VAL A 99 5.65 0.10 -12.82
CA VAL A 99 5.52 -0.48 -14.17
C VAL A 99 6.31 0.38 -15.16
N ASP A 100 7.33 -0.20 -15.78
CA ASP A 100 8.12 0.47 -16.82
C ASP A 100 7.26 0.69 -18.08
N LYS A 101 7.41 1.86 -18.71
CA LYS A 101 6.56 2.30 -19.83
C LYS A 101 6.73 1.44 -21.08
N LYS A 102 7.78 0.61 -21.15
CA LYS A 102 8.05 -0.28 -22.29
C LYS A 102 7.04 -1.41 -22.45
N ASP A 103 6.43 -1.88 -21.36
CA ASP A 103 5.53 -3.06 -21.38
C ASP A 103 4.04 -2.67 -21.40
N THR A 104 3.73 -1.40 -21.64
CA THR A 104 2.35 -0.91 -21.69
C THR A 104 1.85 -0.77 -23.14
N PRO A 105 0.53 -0.95 -23.38
CA PRO A 105 -0.04 -0.78 -24.71
C PRO A 105 0.31 0.60 -25.28
N THR A 106 0.88 0.63 -26.48
CA THR A 106 1.23 1.88 -27.16
C THR A 106 -0.02 2.43 -27.84
N SER A 107 -0.50 3.61 -27.43
CA SER A 107 -1.55 4.30 -28.17
C SER A 107 -0.92 5.14 -29.29
N ILE A 108 -1.36 4.91 -30.52
CA ILE A 108 -0.92 5.64 -31.71
C ILE A 108 -2.02 6.62 -32.08
N THR A 109 -1.71 7.91 -32.01
CA THR A 109 -2.64 8.97 -32.42
C THR A 109 -2.75 9.04 -33.94
N ALA A 110 -3.88 9.49 -34.50
CA ALA A 110 -4.05 9.72 -35.95
C ALA A 110 -2.98 10.64 -36.57
N ARG A 111 -2.31 11.47 -35.76
CA ARG A 111 -1.19 12.34 -36.13
C ARG A 111 0.20 11.66 -36.02
N GLY A 112 0.26 10.34 -35.83
CA GLY A 112 1.50 9.57 -35.75
C GLY A 112 2.26 9.67 -34.41
N LYS A 113 1.74 10.40 -33.42
CA LYS A 113 2.35 10.52 -32.10
C LYS A 113 2.09 9.27 -31.27
N LYS A 114 3.17 8.64 -30.80
CA LYS A 114 3.16 7.40 -30.01
C LYS A 114 3.23 7.73 -28.52
N PHE A 115 2.36 7.11 -27.73
CA PHE A 115 2.40 7.17 -26.28
C PHE A 115 2.65 5.78 -25.72
N HIS A 116 3.65 5.69 -24.85
CA HIS A 116 3.93 4.51 -24.06
C HIS A 116 3.17 4.65 -22.74
N GLY A 117 2.39 3.64 -22.36
CA GLY A 117 1.57 3.72 -21.15
C GLY A 117 0.09 4.00 -21.39
N PHE A 118 -0.70 3.76 -20.34
CA PHE A 118 -1.99 4.44 -20.18
C PHE A 118 -1.71 5.91 -19.88
N ALA A 119 -1.82 6.77 -20.89
CA ALA A 119 -1.76 8.22 -20.70
C ALA A 119 -3.08 8.70 -20.07
N PRO A 120 -3.05 9.52 -19.00
CA PRO A 120 -4.26 10.09 -18.43
C PRO A 120 -5.00 10.93 -19.48
N ALA A 121 -6.33 10.93 -19.43
CA ALA A 121 -7.19 11.60 -20.41
C ALA A 121 -6.84 13.09 -20.59
N THR A 122 -6.45 13.76 -19.51
CA THR A 122 -6.00 15.17 -19.52
C THR A 122 -4.75 15.41 -20.37
N GLU A 123 -3.84 14.44 -20.43
CA GLU A 123 -2.64 14.50 -21.26
C GLU A 123 -2.95 14.17 -22.72
N LEU A 124 -3.87 13.23 -22.97
CA LEU A 124 -4.35 12.90 -24.32
C LEU A 124 -5.10 14.08 -24.95
N VAL A 125 -5.96 14.76 -24.20
CA VAL A 125 -6.75 15.92 -24.66
C VAL A 125 -5.83 17.07 -25.11
N LYS A 126 -4.79 17.38 -24.32
CA LYS A 126 -3.77 18.39 -24.68
C LYS A 126 -3.06 18.07 -25.99
N VAL A 127 -2.82 16.80 -26.26
CA VAL A 127 -2.05 16.38 -27.45
C VAL A 127 -2.93 16.22 -28.68
N LEU A 128 -4.17 15.78 -28.50
CA LEU A 128 -5.16 15.70 -29.56
C LEU A 128 -5.63 17.10 -29.99
N GLY A 129 -5.39 18.14 -29.18
CA GLY A 129 -5.84 19.49 -29.46
C GLY A 129 -7.36 19.59 -29.43
N MET A 130 -8.00 18.73 -28.64
CA MET A 130 -9.43 18.77 -28.36
C MET A 130 -9.64 19.72 -27.18
N GLN A 131 -9.48 21.02 -27.41
CA GLN A 131 -9.85 22.04 -26.42
C GLN A 131 -11.35 22.32 -26.50
#